data_AF-A0A2P7QLN5-F1
#
_entry.id   AF-A0A2P7QLN5-F1
#
_cell.length_a   1.000
_cell.length_b   1.000
_cell.length_c   1.000
_cell.angle_alpha   90.00
_cell.angle_beta   90.00
_cell.angle_gamma   90.00
#
_symmetry.space_group_name_H-M   'P 1'
#
loop_
_entity.id
_entity.type
_entity.pdbx_description
1 polymer ?
#
loop_
_entity_poly.entity_id
_entity_poly.type
_entity_poly.pdbx_seq_one_letter_code
_entity_poly.pdbx_strand_id
1 'polypeptide(L)'
;MRNHVRAAAMLTILCGTPCGASEAPAADQKERAMVTNGMDEARFWALIEQFGRPDREARLAALRAALADLEPDDIQRFQAQFDRQMWRSYRWDLWGAAFVAMGGASDDGFEYFRAWLIAQGRDAFERVLGSPDSLADIAPNDADAMEFEHILYVAPEIWSEKTGKSPAEMIRFDPGSEVQSGPQGTPFREDDALLARQYPHLWRRFTSAGM
;
A
#
# COMPACT_ATOMS: atom_id res chain seq x y z
N MET A 1 19.56 71.97 52.46
CA MET A 1 18.24 71.32 52.68
C MET A 1 18.49 69.81 52.79
N ARG A 2 18.47 69.28 54.02
CA ARG A 2 17.59 68.17 54.50
C ARG A 2 17.54 66.96 53.55
N ASN A 3 17.77 65.70 53.94
CA ASN A 3 17.98 65.04 55.22
C ASN A 3 18.53 63.60 54.95
N HIS A 4 19.19 63.04 55.97
CA HIS A 4 19.64 61.66 56.22
C HIS A 4 18.65 60.54 55.81
N VAL A 5 19.05 59.27 55.57
CA VAL A 5 19.44 58.19 56.53
C VAL A 5 20.06 57.02 55.72
N ARG A 6 21.33 56.63 55.87
CA ARG A 6 21.95 55.52 56.64
C ARG A 6 21.47 54.06 56.42
N ALA A 7 22.43 53.25 55.95
CA ALA A 7 22.93 51.96 56.47
C ALA A 7 22.24 50.61 56.14
N ALA A 8 23.04 49.67 55.60
CA ALA A 8 23.44 48.36 56.16
C ALA A 8 23.69 47.33 55.01
N ALA A 9 24.93 46.81 54.87
CA ALA A 9 25.33 45.41 55.11
C ALA A 9 24.77 44.41 54.05
N MET A 10 25.45 43.41 53.49
CA MET A 10 26.55 42.53 53.91
C MET A 10 26.93 41.69 52.64
N LEU A 11 28.22 41.40 52.38
CA LEU A 11 28.81 40.05 52.41
C LEU A 11 28.89 39.27 51.07
N THR A 12 30.10 39.25 50.50
CA THR A 12 30.92 38.09 50.07
C THR A 12 30.44 37.08 49.00
N ILE A 13 31.15 37.13 47.85
CA ILE A 13 31.79 36.06 47.03
C ILE A 13 31.00 34.77 46.73
N LEU A 14 30.80 34.44 45.44
CA LEU A 14 31.35 33.21 44.81
C LEU A 14 31.15 33.16 43.29
N CYS A 15 32.24 32.73 42.63
CA CYS A 15 32.34 32.27 41.26
C CYS A 15 31.37 31.10 41.01
N GLY A 16 30.77 31.03 39.82
CA GLY A 16 29.92 29.90 39.42
C GLY A 16 29.49 29.99 37.96
N THR A 17 30.23 29.28 37.12
CA THR A 17 29.96 28.93 35.72
C THR A 17 28.48 28.61 35.45
N PRO A 18 27.87 29.02 34.33
CA PRO A 18 26.54 28.52 33.98
C PRO A 18 26.62 27.02 33.69
N CYS A 19 25.79 26.31 34.46
CA CYS A 19 25.45 24.90 34.42
C CYS A 19 25.04 24.45 33.00
N GLY A 20 25.44 23.23 32.64
CA GLY A 20 25.34 22.67 31.30
C GLY A 20 23.93 22.69 30.71
N ALA A 21 23.88 23.02 29.42
CA ALA A 21 22.78 22.61 28.55
C ALA A 21 22.85 21.08 28.43
N SER A 22 21.94 20.39 29.09
CA SER A 22 21.69 18.97 28.85
C SER A 22 21.01 18.84 27.49
N GLU A 23 21.76 18.45 26.47
CA GLU A 23 21.18 17.84 25.26
C GLU A 23 20.45 16.56 25.70
N ALA A 24 19.13 16.52 25.49
CA ALA A 24 18.37 15.29 25.62
C ALA A 24 18.92 14.25 24.63
N PRO A 25 18.98 12.95 24.99
CA PRO A 25 19.59 11.95 24.12
C PRO A 25 18.74 11.75 22.86
N ALA A 26 19.41 11.63 21.71
CA ALA A 26 18.82 11.37 20.39
C ALA A 26 17.91 10.11 20.31
N ALA A 27 17.89 9.28 21.35
CA ALA A 27 17.02 8.11 21.47
C ALA A 27 15.53 8.49 21.58
N ASP A 28 15.17 9.56 22.29
CA ASP A 28 13.77 9.97 22.51
C ASP A 28 13.09 10.44 21.20
N GLN A 29 13.86 10.92 20.23
CA GLN A 29 13.34 11.27 18.90
C GLN A 29 13.16 10.04 18.01
N LYS A 30 14.03 9.02 18.14
CA LYS A 30 13.92 7.75 17.40
C LYS A 30 12.72 6.94 17.88
N GLU A 31 12.44 6.98 19.18
CA GLU A 31 11.30 6.33 19.83
C GLU A 31 9.98 7.10 19.60
N ARG A 32 10.00 8.44 19.62
CA ARG A 32 8.83 9.27 19.25
C ARG A 32 8.50 9.22 17.75
N ALA A 33 9.49 9.05 16.88
CA ALA A 33 9.27 8.76 15.46
C ALA A 33 8.67 7.35 15.25
N MET A 34 9.05 6.38 16.08
CA MET A 34 8.54 5.01 16.03
C MET A 34 7.07 4.91 16.46
N VAL A 35 6.60 5.79 17.36
CA VAL A 35 5.21 5.82 17.87
C VAL A 35 4.26 6.67 16.98
N THR A 36 4.76 7.40 15.98
CA THR A 36 3.96 8.19 15.03
C THR A 36 3.91 7.63 13.61
N ASN A 37 4.54 6.48 13.35
CA ASN A 37 4.70 5.93 12.00
C ASN A 37 3.82 4.70 11.75
N GLY A 38 2.55 4.72 12.16
CA GLY A 38 1.62 3.63 11.83
C GLY A 38 1.54 3.43 10.31
N MET A 39 1.30 2.20 9.85
CA MET A 39 1.17 1.89 8.42
C MET A 39 -0.05 2.58 7.77
N ASP A 40 0.15 3.81 7.30
CA ASP A 40 -0.81 4.57 6.51
C ASP A 40 -0.73 4.20 5.01
N GLU A 41 -1.62 4.79 4.20
CA GLU A 41 -1.68 4.49 2.76
C GLU A 41 -0.38 4.88 2.05
N ALA A 42 0.27 5.97 2.45
CA ALA A 42 1.51 6.43 1.83
C ALA A 42 2.67 5.46 2.11
N ARG A 43 2.80 5.00 3.36
CA ARG A 43 3.79 3.99 3.75
C ARG A 43 3.53 2.64 3.08
N PHE A 44 2.26 2.25 2.93
CA PHE A 44 1.88 1.04 2.17
C PHE A 44 2.38 1.11 0.73
N TRP A 45 2.08 2.18 0.00
CA TRP A 45 2.53 2.35 -1.38
C TRP A 45 4.05 2.41 -1.48
N ALA A 46 4.72 3.09 -0.54
CA ALA A 46 6.17 3.14 -0.49
C ALA A 46 6.80 1.73 -0.37
N LEU A 47 6.21 0.82 0.42
CA LEU A 47 6.68 -0.56 0.54
C LEU A 47 6.43 -1.39 -0.72
N ILE A 48 5.27 -1.20 -1.38
CA ILE A 48 4.96 -1.84 -2.66
C ILE A 48 5.94 -1.39 -3.76
N GLU A 49 6.29 -0.11 -3.77
CA GLU A 49 7.12 0.52 -4.81
C GLU A 49 8.62 0.44 -4.55
N GLN A 50 9.03 0.13 -3.31
CA GLN A 50 10.43 0.11 -2.87
C GLN A 50 11.32 -0.76 -3.76
N PHE A 51 10.71 -1.76 -4.42
CA PHE A 51 11.42 -2.79 -5.17
C PHE A 51 11.01 -2.82 -6.65
N GLY A 52 10.94 -1.66 -7.32
CA GLY A 52 10.97 -1.51 -8.79
C GLY A 52 10.19 -2.52 -9.65
N ARG A 53 10.68 -2.77 -10.88
CA ARG A 53 10.18 -3.82 -11.79
C ARG A 53 11.16 -5.01 -11.98
N PRO A 54 11.78 -5.58 -10.93
CA PRO A 54 12.48 -6.85 -11.08
C PRO A 54 11.46 -7.98 -11.30
N ASP A 55 11.98 -9.18 -11.53
CA ASP A 55 11.18 -10.39 -11.65
C ASP A 55 10.24 -10.59 -10.44
N ARG A 56 9.20 -11.41 -10.63
CA ARG A 56 8.13 -11.65 -9.63
C ARG A 56 8.70 -12.14 -8.30
N GLU A 57 9.66 -13.07 -8.36
CA GLU A 57 10.27 -13.68 -7.17
C GLU A 57 11.12 -12.67 -6.38
N ALA A 58 11.92 -11.86 -7.06
CA ALA A 58 12.69 -10.80 -6.42
C ALA A 58 11.77 -9.78 -5.71
N ARG A 59 10.63 -9.43 -6.30
CA ARG A 59 9.64 -8.55 -5.65
C ARG A 59 9.06 -9.20 -4.40
N LEU A 60 8.68 -10.48 -4.45
CA LEU A 60 8.18 -11.22 -3.29
C LEU A 60 9.23 -11.29 -2.17
N ALA A 61 10.46 -11.66 -2.51
CA ALA A 61 11.56 -11.77 -1.55
C ALA A 61 11.84 -10.42 -0.86
N ALA A 62 11.82 -9.33 -1.64
CA ALA A 62 12.07 -8.00 -1.10
C ALA A 62 10.92 -7.51 -0.21
N LEU A 63 9.65 -7.74 -0.61
CA LEU A 63 8.51 -7.44 0.24
C LEU A 63 8.54 -8.26 1.53
N ARG A 64 8.87 -9.56 1.46
CA ARG A 64 9.03 -10.41 2.65
C ARG A 64 10.10 -9.86 3.59
N ALA A 65 11.27 -9.50 3.08
CA ALA A 65 12.32 -8.90 3.88
C ALA A 65 11.86 -7.60 4.55
N ALA A 66 11.20 -6.71 3.81
CA ALA A 66 10.70 -5.45 4.35
C ALA A 66 9.63 -5.65 5.44
N LEU A 67 8.72 -6.61 5.29
CA LEU A 67 7.69 -6.91 6.28
C LEU A 67 8.26 -7.67 7.49
N ALA A 68 9.31 -8.47 7.32
CA ALA A 68 9.96 -9.19 8.41
C ALA A 68 10.62 -8.24 9.44
N ASP A 69 10.98 -7.03 9.03
CA ASP A 69 11.52 -5.98 9.91
C ASP A 69 10.42 -5.21 10.66
N LEU A 70 9.14 -5.46 10.38
CA LEU A 70 8.02 -4.78 11.03
C LEU A 70 7.49 -5.54 12.25
N GLU A 71 6.86 -4.80 13.15
CA GLU A 71 6.06 -5.37 14.25
C GLU A 71 4.76 -6.00 13.70
N PRO A 72 4.20 -7.05 14.35
CA PRO A 72 2.99 -7.71 13.89
C PRO A 72 1.81 -6.77 13.63
N ASP A 73 1.62 -5.75 14.46
CA ASP A 73 0.56 -4.76 14.29
C ASP A 73 0.73 -3.92 13.01
N ASP A 74 1.96 -3.63 12.60
CA ASP A 74 2.23 -2.90 11.36
C ASP A 74 2.04 -3.79 10.12
N ILE A 75 2.35 -5.08 10.22
CA ILE A 75 2.04 -6.06 9.16
C ILE A 75 0.53 -6.22 9.01
N GLN A 76 -0.20 -6.25 10.12
CA GLN A 76 -1.66 -6.28 10.11
C GLN A 76 -2.25 -5.05 9.43
N ARG A 77 -1.73 -3.86 9.73
CA ARG A 77 -2.16 -2.63 9.05
C ARG A 77 -1.77 -2.61 7.57
N PHE A 78 -0.62 -3.19 7.20
CA PHE A 78 -0.23 -3.37 5.80
C PHE A 78 -1.25 -4.23 5.06
N GLN A 79 -1.64 -5.38 5.63
CA GLN A 79 -2.67 -6.24 5.05
C GLN A 79 -4.00 -5.50 4.90
N ALA A 80 -4.40 -4.72 5.91
CA ALA A 80 -5.62 -3.93 5.83
C ALA A 80 -5.60 -2.88 4.69
N GLN A 81 -4.45 -2.28 4.41
CA GLN A 81 -4.30 -1.37 3.26
C GLN A 81 -4.34 -2.13 1.94
N PHE A 82 -3.69 -3.29 1.85
CA PHE A 82 -3.73 -4.16 0.67
C PHE A 82 -5.18 -4.58 0.36
N ASP A 83 -5.89 -5.10 1.35
CA ASP A 83 -7.30 -5.50 1.25
C ASP A 83 -8.20 -4.33 0.83
N ARG A 84 -7.94 -3.12 1.35
CA ARG A 84 -8.65 -1.91 0.92
C ARG A 84 -8.44 -1.63 -0.57
N GLN A 85 -7.24 -1.83 -1.10
CA GLN A 85 -6.98 -1.64 -2.53
C GLN A 85 -7.60 -2.76 -3.37
N MET A 86 -7.58 -4.00 -2.87
CA MET A 86 -8.31 -5.12 -3.49
C MET A 86 -9.81 -4.84 -3.58
N TRP A 87 -10.39 -4.26 -2.52
CA TRP A 87 -11.78 -3.83 -2.50
C TRP A 87 -12.05 -2.68 -3.48
N ARG A 88 -11.22 -1.62 -3.50
CA ARG A 88 -11.35 -0.48 -4.42
C ARG A 88 -11.29 -0.90 -5.90
N SER A 89 -10.50 -1.91 -6.21
CA SER A 89 -10.35 -2.46 -7.55
C SER A 89 -11.38 -3.54 -7.90
N TYR A 90 -12.20 -3.99 -6.96
CA TYR A 90 -13.24 -4.98 -7.24
C TYR A 90 -14.44 -4.33 -7.95
N ARG A 91 -14.27 -4.08 -9.26
CA ARG A 91 -15.22 -3.37 -10.11
C ARG A 91 -15.44 -4.10 -11.43
N TRP A 92 -16.67 -4.06 -11.93
CA TRP A 92 -17.03 -4.73 -13.19
C TRP A 92 -16.37 -4.14 -14.43
N ASP A 93 -16.14 -2.82 -14.47
CA ASP A 93 -15.45 -2.19 -15.60
C ASP A 93 -13.97 -2.55 -15.63
N LEU A 94 -13.32 -2.66 -14.48
CA LEU A 94 -11.96 -3.17 -14.41
C LEU A 94 -11.89 -4.66 -14.79
N TRP A 95 -12.89 -5.46 -14.40
CA TRP A 95 -12.96 -6.86 -14.83
C TRP A 95 -13.09 -6.98 -16.35
N GLY A 96 -13.96 -6.17 -16.98
CA GLY A 96 -14.07 -6.14 -18.44
C GLY A 96 -12.76 -5.76 -19.13
N ALA A 97 -11.99 -4.82 -18.57
CA ALA A 97 -10.67 -4.47 -19.08
C ALA A 97 -9.66 -5.63 -18.94
N ALA A 98 -9.62 -6.28 -17.78
CA ALA A 98 -8.78 -7.46 -17.55
C ALA A 98 -9.16 -8.61 -18.52
N PHE A 99 -10.46 -8.85 -18.71
CA PHE A 99 -10.98 -9.84 -19.65
C PHE A 99 -10.44 -9.63 -21.06
N VAL A 100 -10.45 -8.39 -21.57
CA VAL A 100 -9.89 -8.07 -22.89
C VAL A 100 -8.37 -8.26 -22.93
N ALA A 101 -7.65 -7.81 -21.90
CA ALA A 101 -6.19 -7.87 -21.86
C ALA A 101 -5.65 -9.30 -21.73
N MET A 102 -6.34 -10.15 -20.98
CA MET A 102 -5.94 -11.52 -20.66
C MET A 102 -6.58 -12.57 -21.59
N GLY A 103 -7.55 -12.18 -22.44
CA GLY A 103 -8.30 -13.11 -23.28
C GLY A 103 -9.34 -13.93 -22.51
N GLY A 104 -9.82 -13.39 -21.37
CA GLY A 104 -10.67 -14.05 -20.40
C GLY A 104 -10.23 -13.73 -18.96
N ALA A 105 -11.14 -13.82 -17.99
CA ALA A 105 -10.79 -13.70 -16.57
C ALA A 105 -11.86 -14.38 -15.71
N SER A 106 -11.50 -15.47 -15.03
CA SER A 106 -12.33 -16.06 -13.96
C SER A 106 -12.33 -15.18 -12.71
N ASP A 107 -13.12 -15.53 -11.70
CA ASP A 107 -13.13 -14.86 -10.40
C ASP A 107 -11.72 -14.80 -9.79
N ASP A 108 -11.02 -15.95 -9.74
CA ASP A 108 -9.65 -16.06 -9.23
C ASP A 108 -8.66 -15.30 -10.13
N GLY A 109 -8.75 -15.45 -11.45
CA GLY A 109 -7.88 -14.73 -12.40
C GLY A 109 -8.02 -13.20 -12.24
N PHE A 110 -9.24 -12.72 -12.00
CA PHE A 110 -9.47 -11.30 -11.73
C PHE A 110 -8.96 -10.86 -10.34
N GLU A 111 -9.00 -11.73 -9.33
CA GLU A 111 -8.32 -11.49 -8.05
C GLU A 111 -6.81 -11.34 -8.25
N TYR A 112 -6.19 -12.24 -8.99
CA TYR A 112 -4.74 -12.23 -9.22
C TYR A 112 -4.30 -11.05 -10.08
N PHE A 113 -5.14 -10.64 -11.04
CA PHE A 113 -4.97 -9.41 -11.80
C PHE A 113 -4.98 -8.17 -10.91
N ARG A 114 -5.94 -8.06 -9.97
CA ARG A 114 -6.00 -6.92 -9.05
C ARG A 114 -4.78 -6.87 -8.15
N ALA A 115 -4.30 -8.02 -7.67
CA ALA A 115 -3.07 -8.13 -6.91
C ALA A 115 -1.85 -7.66 -7.72
N TRP A 116 -1.77 -8.05 -9.00
CA TRP A 116 -0.75 -7.58 -9.92
C TRP A 116 -0.81 -6.08 -10.17
N LEU A 117 -2.02 -5.51 -10.31
CA LEU A 117 -2.21 -4.08 -10.56
C LEU A 117 -1.74 -3.24 -9.37
N ILE A 118 -2.02 -3.69 -8.13
CA ILE A 118 -1.47 -3.09 -6.92
C ILE A 118 0.06 -3.12 -6.95
N ALA A 119 0.65 -4.26 -7.34
CA ALA A 119 2.10 -4.42 -7.44
C ALA A 119 2.76 -3.55 -8.55
N GLN A 120 1.99 -2.86 -9.40
CA GLN A 120 2.53 -1.86 -10.33
C GLN A 120 2.76 -0.48 -9.69
N GLY A 121 2.37 -0.31 -8.42
CA GLY A 121 2.49 0.95 -7.69
C GLY A 121 1.27 1.86 -7.83
N ARG A 122 1.25 2.92 -7.02
CA ARG A 122 0.09 3.80 -6.84
C ARG A 122 -0.32 4.47 -8.13
N ASP A 123 0.64 5.03 -8.86
CA ASP A 123 0.35 5.80 -10.07
C ASP A 123 -0.28 4.95 -11.17
N ALA A 124 0.18 3.71 -11.33
CA ALA A 124 -0.40 2.77 -12.28
C ALA A 124 -1.80 2.34 -11.83
N PHE A 125 -1.95 2.00 -10.55
CA PHE A 125 -3.21 1.59 -9.95
C PHE A 125 -4.30 2.68 -10.10
N GLU A 126 -4.01 3.91 -9.66
CA GLU A 126 -4.98 5.02 -9.73
C GLU A 126 -5.34 5.41 -11.17
N ARG A 127 -4.37 5.37 -12.09
CA ARG A 127 -4.61 5.64 -13.52
C ARG A 127 -5.59 4.64 -14.12
N VAL A 128 -5.36 3.35 -13.87
CA VAL A 128 -6.21 2.27 -14.39
C VAL A 128 -7.59 2.29 -13.71
N LEU A 129 -7.69 2.60 -12.42
CA LEU A 129 -8.99 2.77 -11.76
C LEU A 129 -9.78 3.98 -12.29
N GLY A 130 -9.09 5.05 -12.68
CA GLY A 130 -9.71 6.22 -13.31
C GLY A 130 -10.13 5.97 -14.76
N SER A 131 -9.40 5.12 -15.48
CA SER A 131 -9.70 4.72 -16.85
C SER A 131 -9.21 3.29 -17.11
N PRO A 132 -10.08 2.27 -17.03
CA PRO A 132 -9.66 0.88 -17.19
C PRO A 132 -8.99 0.58 -18.54
N ASP A 133 -9.35 1.30 -19.60
CA ASP A 133 -8.72 1.16 -20.93
C ASP A 133 -7.24 1.58 -20.95
N SER A 134 -6.79 2.41 -19.99
CA SER A 134 -5.37 2.77 -19.82
C SER A 134 -4.49 1.61 -19.36
N LEU A 135 -5.08 0.46 -18.97
CA LEU A 135 -4.36 -0.79 -18.77
C LEU A 135 -3.50 -1.15 -20.01
N ALA A 136 -3.94 -0.76 -21.21
CA ALA A 136 -3.21 -0.95 -22.46
C ALA A 136 -1.79 -0.37 -22.44
N ASP A 137 -1.49 0.61 -21.58
CA ASP A 137 -0.18 1.26 -21.51
C ASP A 137 0.84 0.45 -20.69
N ILE A 138 0.35 -0.36 -19.75
CA ILE A 138 1.20 -1.06 -18.77
C ILE A 138 1.12 -2.58 -18.87
N ALA A 139 0.07 -3.12 -19.52
CA ALA A 139 -0.13 -4.56 -19.64
C ALA A 139 0.99 -5.21 -20.47
N PRO A 140 1.64 -6.27 -19.96
CA PRO A 140 2.50 -7.12 -20.77
C PRO A 140 1.69 -7.85 -21.84
N ASN A 141 2.37 -8.39 -22.86
CA ASN A 141 1.71 -9.17 -23.90
C ASN A 141 1.38 -10.60 -23.44
N ASP A 142 2.03 -11.06 -22.38
CA ASP A 142 1.78 -12.35 -21.74
C ASP A 142 0.71 -12.17 -20.67
N ALA A 143 -0.43 -12.85 -20.83
CA ALA A 143 -1.55 -12.77 -19.90
C ALA A 143 -1.17 -13.27 -18.49
N ASP A 144 -0.37 -14.34 -18.42
CA ASP A 144 0.07 -14.96 -17.15
C ASP A 144 0.99 -14.03 -16.35
N ALA A 145 1.64 -13.08 -17.03
CA ALA A 145 2.46 -12.06 -16.39
C ALA A 145 1.63 -11.00 -15.63
N MET A 146 0.31 -10.93 -15.90
CA MET A 146 -0.64 -10.10 -15.17
C MET A 146 -1.28 -10.79 -13.97
N GLU A 147 -0.96 -12.06 -13.71
CA GLU A 147 -1.40 -12.73 -12.49
C GLU A 147 -0.34 -12.61 -11.40
N PHE A 148 -0.72 -12.29 -10.17
CA PHE A 148 0.22 -12.21 -9.05
C PHE A 148 -0.36 -12.77 -7.75
N GLU A 149 -0.85 -14.00 -7.79
CA GLU A 149 -1.43 -14.72 -6.64
C GLU A 149 -0.52 -14.68 -5.38
N HIS A 150 0.76 -15.04 -5.53
CA HIS A 150 1.65 -15.23 -4.38
C HIS A 150 1.84 -13.99 -3.48
N ILE A 151 1.62 -12.77 -3.99
CA ILE A 151 1.74 -11.56 -3.19
C ILE A 151 0.66 -11.50 -2.09
N LEU A 152 -0.49 -12.15 -2.31
CA LEU A 152 -1.63 -12.19 -1.39
C LEU A 152 -1.28 -12.89 -0.07
N TYR A 153 -0.29 -13.78 -0.09
CA TYR A 153 0.11 -14.59 1.07
C TYR A 153 1.31 -14.03 1.83
N VAL A 154 2.02 -13.05 1.28
CA VAL A 154 3.26 -12.53 1.87
C VAL A 154 3.04 -11.98 3.29
N ALA A 155 2.12 -11.02 3.46
CA ALA A 155 1.89 -10.42 4.76
C ALA A 155 1.25 -11.39 5.78
N PRO A 156 0.25 -12.23 5.42
CA PRO A 156 -0.32 -13.21 6.35
C PRO A 156 0.69 -14.26 6.82
N GLU A 157 1.59 -14.72 5.95
CA GLU A 157 2.64 -15.67 6.33
C GLU A 157 3.65 -15.06 7.30
N ILE A 158 4.19 -13.87 7.00
CA ILE A 158 5.16 -13.20 7.90
C ILE A 158 4.50 -12.86 9.26
N TRP A 159 3.23 -12.45 9.24
CA TRP A 159 2.47 -12.22 10.48
C TRP A 159 2.27 -13.51 11.29
N SER A 160 1.92 -14.60 10.62
CA SER A 160 1.77 -15.94 11.22
C SER A 160 3.09 -16.41 11.86
N GLU A 161 4.21 -16.28 11.14
CA GLU A 161 5.54 -16.64 11.64
C GLU A 161 5.92 -15.85 12.90
N LYS A 162 5.63 -14.54 12.94
CA LYS A 162 5.95 -13.69 14.10
C LYS A 162 5.04 -13.90 15.31
N THR A 163 3.79 -14.29 15.09
CA THR A 163 2.79 -14.39 16.17
C THR A 163 2.56 -15.82 16.63
N GLY A 164 2.96 -16.82 15.84
CA GLY A 164 2.66 -18.24 16.07
C GLY A 164 1.18 -18.62 15.86
N LYS A 165 0.37 -17.72 15.28
CA LYS A 165 -1.05 -17.91 14.98
C LYS A 165 -1.27 -18.34 13.55
N SER A 166 -2.42 -18.92 13.24
CA SER A 166 -2.82 -19.23 11.86
C SER A 166 -3.02 -17.94 11.04
N PRO A 167 -2.65 -17.89 9.74
CA PRO A 167 -2.97 -16.76 8.86
C PRO A 167 -4.46 -16.38 8.85
N ALA A 168 -5.36 -17.34 9.10
CA ALA A 168 -6.81 -17.11 9.17
C ALA A 168 -7.25 -16.29 10.40
N GLU A 169 -6.39 -16.18 11.43
CA GLU A 169 -6.66 -15.36 12.62
C GLU A 169 -6.26 -13.89 12.42
N MET A 170 -5.60 -13.56 11.30
CA MET A 170 -5.27 -12.19 10.96
C MET A 170 -6.54 -11.40 10.68
N ILE A 171 -6.80 -10.35 11.46
CA ILE A 171 -7.93 -9.45 11.21
C ILE A 171 -7.72 -8.78 9.85
N ARG A 172 -8.67 -8.98 8.95
CA ARG A 172 -8.70 -8.42 7.59
C ARG A 172 -9.52 -7.13 7.57
N PHE A 173 -9.30 -6.32 6.53
CA PHE A 173 -10.18 -5.18 6.27
C PHE A 173 -11.60 -5.68 5.97
N ASP A 174 -12.59 -5.08 6.62
CA ASP A 174 -14.01 -5.28 6.34
C ASP A 174 -14.57 -3.96 5.78
N PRO A 175 -15.08 -3.92 4.54
CA PRO A 175 -15.73 -2.73 3.98
C PRO A 175 -17.06 -2.39 4.68
N GLY A 176 -17.57 -3.26 5.56
CA GLY A 176 -18.81 -3.12 6.30
C GLY A 176 -19.95 -3.92 5.69
N SER A 177 -20.85 -4.42 6.54
CA SER A 177 -21.93 -5.35 6.17
C SER A 177 -23.00 -4.79 5.23
N GLU A 178 -23.06 -3.47 5.05
CA GLU A 178 -23.99 -2.82 4.10
C GLU A 178 -23.46 -2.81 2.67
N VAL A 179 -22.19 -3.16 2.48
CA VAL A 179 -21.53 -3.14 1.18
C VAL A 179 -21.77 -4.48 0.49
N GLN A 180 -22.31 -4.42 -0.73
CA GLN A 180 -22.63 -5.58 -1.54
C GLN A 180 -21.38 -6.47 -1.74
N SER A 181 -21.51 -7.78 -1.53
CA SER A 181 -20.38 -8.74 -1.53
C SER A 181 -19.74 -9.02 -2.90
N GLY A 182 -20.11 -8.26 -3.94
CA GLY A 182 -19.69 -8.49 -5.33
C GLY A 182 -18.94 -7.29 -5.92
N PRO A 183 -18.52 -7.39 -7.19
CA PRO A 183 -17.86 -6.28 -7.85
C PRO A 183 -18.80 -5.07 -7.93
N GLN A 184 -18.24 -3.90 -7.70
CA GLN A 184 -18.95 -2.63 -7.76
C GLN A 184 -19.27 -2.25 -9.21
N GLY A 185 -20.36 -1.51 -9.41
CA GLY A 185 -20.79 -1.02 -10.71
C GLY A 185 -21.70 -1.99 -11.47
N THR A 186 -21.74 -1.86 -12.79
CA THR A 186 -22.59 -2.66 -13.67
C THR A 186 -21.78 -3.76 -14.35
N PRO A 187 -22.21 -5.04 -14.29
CA PRO A 187 -21.56 -6.12 -15.02
C PRO A 187 -21.30 -5.77 -16.48
N PHE A 188 -20.08 -6.05 -16.93
CA PHE A 188 -19.77 -5.97 -18.35
C PHE A 188 -20.45 -7.12 -19.09
N ARG A 189 -20.57 -6.98 -20.41
CA ARG A 189 -21.06 -8.06 -21.27
C ARG A 189 -19.90 -8.55 -22.12
N GLU A 190 -19.75 -9.87 -22.19
CA GLU A 190 -18.81 -10.56 -23.06
C GLU A 190 -19.32 -10.50 -24.52
N ASP A 191 -19.32 -9.29 -25.08
CA ASP A 191 -19.71 -9.01 -26.45
C ASP A 191 -18.60 -8.15 -27.09
N ASP A 192 -18.00 -8.68 -28.15
CA ASP A 192 -16.84 -8.08 -28.81
C ASP A 192 -17.09 -6.63 -29.25
N ALA A 193 -18.27 -6.32 -29.80
CA ALA A 193 -18.57 -4.98 -30.27
C ALA A 193 -18.72 -3.99 -29.10
N LEU A 194 -19.30 -4.43 -27.97
CA LEU A 194 -19.39 -3.63 -26.76
C LEU A 194 -18.01 -3.44 -26.12
N LEU A 195 -17.21 -4.50 -26.01
CA LEU A 195 -15.85 -4.46 -25.46
C LEU A 195 -14.93 -3.59 -26.31
N ALA A 196 -14.98 -3.70 -27.64
CA ALA A 196 -14.22 -2.85 -28.55
C ALA A 196 -14.57 -1.36 -28.41
N ARG A 197 -15.86 -1.06 -28.18
CA ARG A 197 -16.32 0.32 -27.97
C ARG A 197 -15.93 0.86 -26.60
N GLN A 198 -15.95 0.01 -25.57
CA GLN A 198 -15.69 0.40 -24.19
C GLN A 198 -14.21 0.46 -23.85
N TYR A 199 -13.40 -0.42 -24.45
CA TYR A 199 -11.96 -0.51 -24.26
C TYR A 199 -11.18 -0.45 -25.59
N PRO A 200 -11.30 0.65 -26.36
CA PRO A 200 -10.73 0.73 -27.70
C PRO A 200 -9.20 0.61 -27.73
N HIS A 201 -8.47 1.01 -26.68
CA HIS A 201 -7.01 0.86 -26.64
C HIS A 201 -6.61 -0.58 -26.37
N LEU A 202 -7.23 -1.23 -25.38
CA LEU A 202 -7.01 -2.64 -25.08
C LEU A 202 -7.39 -3.52 -26.28
N TRP A 203 -8.54 -3.26 -26.90
CA TRP A 203 -9.02 -4.02 -28.05
C TRP A 203 -8.03 -3.97 -29.22
N ARG A 204 -7.58 -2.76 -29.58
CA ARG A 204 -6.57 -2.62 -30.64
C ARG A 204 -5.27 -3.36 -30.33
N ARG A 205 -4.86 -3.41 -29.06
CA ARG A 205 -3.59 -4.01 -28.67
C ARG A 205 -3.65 -5.53 -28.58
N PHE A 206 -4.74 -6.09 -28.02
CA PHE A 206 -4.79 -7.50 -27.63
C PHE A 206 -5.66 -8.37 -28.54
N THR A 207 -6.59 -7.80 -29.32
CA THR A 207 -7.49 -8.60 -30.18
C THR A 207 -7.31 -8.34 -31.68
N SER A 208 -6.84 -7.15 -32.06
CA SER A 208 -6.75 -6.74 -33.47
C SER A 208 -5.53 -7.32 -34.21
N ALA A 209 -4.72 -8.17 -33.57
CA ALA A 209 -3.54 -8.80 -34.17
C ALA A 209 -3.79 -10.20 -34.78
N GLY A 210 -5.06 -10.65 -34.86
CA GLY A 210 -5.39 -12.04 -35.24
C GLY A 210 -6.68 -12.24 -36.04
N MET A 211 -7.13 -11.26 -36.84
CA MET A 211 -8.17 -11.45 -37.86
C MET A 211 -7.70 -10.96 -39.23
#